data_AF-A0A7M1KA06-F1
#
_entry.id   AF-A0A7M1KA06-F1
#
_cell.length_a   1.000
_cell.length_b   1.000
_cell.length_c   1.000
_cell.angle_alpha   90.00
_cell.angle_beta   90.00
_cell.angle_gamma   90.00
#
_symmetry.space_group_name_H-M   'P 1'
#
loop_
_entity.id
_entity.type
_entity.pdbx_description
1 polymer ?
#
loop_
_entity_poly.entity_id
_entity_poly.type
_entity_poly.pdbx_seq_one_letter_code
_entity_poly.pdbx_strand_id
1 'polypeptide(L)'
;MELQNRDRFNSVVNGIFESLAAAFPVPIDVDAHLLGLVKGPAYKIVNHSQIPADEVEFEVYEFVTSCVEWLESADYLRASKHYSSLSKNVLLTEKGLQLLNASPISLLRGNYT
;
A
#
# COMPACT_ATOMS: atom_id res chain seq x y z
N MET A 1 -15.93 -7.50 -21.44
CA MET A 1 -16.42 -6.51 -20.45
C MET A 1 -15.21 -5.72 -19.99
N GLU A 2 -15.24 -4.39 -20.10
CA GLU A 2 -14.13 -3.53 -19.67
C GLU A 2 -14.18 -3.27 -18.17
N LEU A 3 -13.01 -3.26 -17.51
CA LEU A 3 -12.89 -2.91 -16.09
C LEU A 3 -12.91 -1.39 -15.92
N GLN A 4 -13.99 -0.85 -15.34
CA GLN A 4 -14.20 0.60 -15.22
C GLN A 4 -13.13 1.30 -14.37
N ASN A 5 -12.59 0.63 -13.35
CA ASN A 5 -11.60 1.22 -12.44
C ASN A 5 -10.14 0.87 -12.78
N ARG A 6 -9.87 0.32 -13.97
CA ARG A 6 -8.53 -0.18 -14.33
C ARG A 6 -7.44 0.87 -14.16
N ASP A 7 -7.66 2.08 -14.68
CA ASP A 7 -6.62 3.11 -14.70
C ASP A 7 -6.39 3.70 -13.30
N ARG A 8 -7.48 3.88 -12.52
CA ARG A 8 -7.42 4.29 -11.10
C ARG A 8 -6.67 3.24 -10.27
N PHE A 9 -6.99 1.96 -10.46
CA PHE A 9 -6.32 0.85 -9.79
C PHE A 9 -4.82 0.84 -10.11
N ASN A 10 -4.45 0.88 -11.39
CA ASN A 10 -3.04 0.87 -11.81
C ASN A 10 -2.26 2.05 -11.20
N SER A 11 -2.84 3.25 -11.19
CA SER A 11 -2.20 4.43 -10.60
C SER A 11 -1.95 4.25 -9.09
N VAL A 12 -2.94 3.75 -8.35
CA VAL A 12 -2.81 3.50 -6.90
C VAL A 12 -1.78 2.41 -6.62
N VAL A 13 -1.85 1.31 -7.36
CA VAL A 13 -0.91 0.19 -7.24
C VAL A 13 0.53 0.64 -7.48
N ASN A 14 0.78 1.45 -8.50
CA ASN A 14 2.11 2.01 -8.75
C ASN A 14 2.61 2.83 -7.55
N GLY A 15 1.78 3.73 -7.01
CA GLY A 15 2.15 4.52 -5.83
C GLY A 15 2.43 3.66 -4.59
N ILE A 16 1.68 2.57 -4.39
CA ILE A 16 1.94 1.60 -3.32
C ILE A 16 3.32 0.96 -3.52
N PHE A 17 3.59 0.40 -4.70
CA PHE A 17 4.86 -0.26 -4.97
C PHE A 17 6.06 0.68 -4.86
N GLU A 18 5.95 1.92 -5.37
CA GLU A 18 6.99 2.94 -5.24
C GLU A 18 7.28 3.25 -3.77
N SER A 19 6.24 3.46 -2.96
CA SER A 19 6.37 3.75 -1.53
C SER A 19 7.03 2.59 -0.77
N LEU A 20 6.60 1.36 -1.05
CA LEU A 20 7.15 0.16 -0.41
C LEU A 20 8.59 -0.12 -0.85
N ALA A 21 8.92 0.10 -2.13
CA ALA A 21 10.27 -0.08 -2.65
C ALA A 21 11.25 0.92 -2.00
N ALA A 22 10.82 2.17 -1.83
CA ALA A 22 11.62 3.19 -1.16
C ALA A 22 11.86 2.89 0.33
N ALA A 23 10.93 2.19 0.99
CA ALA A 23 11.03 1.85 2.40
C ALA A 23 11.67 0.47 2.68
N PHE A 24 11.75 -0.42 1.68
CA PHE A 24 12.22 -1.79 1.86
C PHE A 24 13.63 -1.86 2.51
N PRO A 25 13.88 -2.76 3.49
CA PRO A 25 13.00 -3.83 4.00
C PRO A 25 12.10 -3.42 5.18
N VAL A 26 11.98 -2.12 5.48
CA VAL A 26 11.19 -1.64 6.63
C VAL A 26 9.70 -1.61 6.25
N PRO A 27 8.82 -2.30 6.98
CA PRO A 27 7.38 -2.24 6.72
C PRO A 27 6.82 -0.86 7.06
N ILE A 28 5.83 -0.40 6.29
CA ILE A 28 5.19 0.91 6.48
C ILE A 28 3.67 0.80 6.47
N ASP A 29 2.98 1.70 7.15
CA ASP A 29 1.52 1.82 7.04
C ASP A 29 1.17 2.49 5.71
N VAL A 30 0.22 1.93 4.95
CA VAL A 30 -0.22 2.43 3.65
C VAL A 30 -1.66 2.94 3.75
N ASP A 31 -1.86 4.20 3.40
CA ASP A 31 -3.15 4.85 3.29
C ASP A 31 -3.18 5.86 2.12
N ALA A 32 -4.33 6.49 1.88
CA ALA A 32 -4.46 7.47 0.80
C ALA A 32 -3.61 8.73 0.99
N HIS A 33 -3.31 9.10 2.24
CA HIS A 33 -2.53 10.30 2.55
C HIS A 33 -1.05 10.07 2.26
N LEU A 34 -0.49 8.90 2.61
CA LEU A 34 0.86 8.49 2.23
C LEU A 34 1.06 8.60 0.72
N LEU A 35 0.07 8.15 -0.06
CA LEU A 35 0.12 8.16 -1.52
C LEU A 35 -0.15 9.55 -2.14
N GLY A 36 -0.35 10.59 -1.32
CA GLY A 36 -0.62 11.95 -1.79
C GLY A 36 -1.97 12.11 -2.50
N LEU A 37 -2.91 11.18 -2.34
CA LEU A 37 -4.22 11.19 -2.99
C LEU A 37 -5.23 12.10 -2.25
N VAL A 38 -4.92 12.43 -1.00
CA VAL A 38 -5.73 13.29 -0.13
C VAL A 38 -4.81 14.22 0.67
N LYS A 39 -5.36 15.33 1.18
CA LYS A 39 -4.58 16.41 1.83
C LYS A 39 -4.13 16.10 3.26
N GLY A 40 -4.69 15.10 3.91
CA GLY A 40 -4.44 14.81 5.32
C GLY A 40 -5.08 13.51 5.75
N PRO A 41 -4.83 13.06 7.00
CA PRO A 41 -5.21 11.74 7.50
C PRO A 41 -6.73 11.57 7.62
N ALA A 42 -7.21 10.31 7.57
CA ALA A 42 -8.62 9.98 7.67
C ALA A 42 -9.25 10.39 9.01
N TYR A 43 -8.43 10.46 10.06
CA TYR A 43 -8.85 10.81 11.40
C TYR A 43 -7.93 11.84 12.04
N LYS A 44 -8.51 12.67 12.90
CA LYS A 44 -7.82 13.58 13.81
C LYS A 44 -8.01 13.10 15.26
N ILE A 45 -7.06 13.44 16.12
CA ILE A 45 -7.16 13.16 17.55
C ILE A 45 -7.71 14.39 18.25
N VAL A 46 -8.86 14.24 18.92
CA VAL A 46 -9.48 15.27 19.74
C VAL A 46 -9.81 14.67 21.10
N ASN A 47 -9.32 15.28 22.18
CA ASN A 47 -9.52 14.81 23.55
C ASN A 47 -9.21 13.30 23.71
N HIS A 48 -8.05 12.86 23.20
CA HIS A 48 -7.61 11.46 23.19
C HIS A 48 -8.51 10.48 22.42
N SER A 49 -9.51 10.96 21.69
CA SER A 49 -10.40 10.16 20.86
C SER A 49 -10.08 10.37 19.39
N GLN A 50 -10.14 9.29 18.61
CA GLN A 50 -9.99 9.32 17.17
C GLN A 50 -11.35 9.67 16.55
N ILE A 51 -11.44 10.79 15.86
CA ILE A 51 -12.65 11.22 15.15
C ILE A 51 -12.33 11.46 13.68
N PRO A 52 -13.28 11.21 12.75
CA PRO A 52 -13.08 11.52 11.34
C PRO A 52 -12.59 12.95 11.15
N ALA A 53 -11.60 13.16 10.27
CA ALA A 53 -11.22 14.52 9.91
C ALA A 53 -12.30 15.14 9.00
N ASP A 54 -12.41 16.47 9.02
CA ASP A 54 -13.44 17.18 8.26
C ASP A 54 -13.11 17.11 6.76
N GLU A 55 -14.11 17.03 5.89
CA GLU A 55 -13.94 16.95 4.42
C GLU A 55 -13.09 15.75 3.92
N VAL A 56 -13.09 14.63 4.66
CA VAL A 56 -12.38 13.41 4.24
C VAL A 56 -13.17 12.65 3.18
N GLU A 57 -12.53 12.40 2.05
CA GLU A 57 -13.01 11.47 1.02
C GLU A 57 -12.72 10.02 1.44
N PHE A 58 -13.51 9.49 2.39
CA PHE A 58 -13.31 8.13 2.92
C PHE A 58 -13.32 7.04 1.84
N GLU A 59 -14.05 7.25 0.74
CA GLU A 59 -14.04 6.34 -0.40
C GLU A 59 -12.62 6.17 -1.00
N VAL A 60 -11.79 7.22 -1.01
CA VAL A 60 -10.42 7.14 -1.52
C VAL A 60 -9.56 6.25 -0.62
N TYR A 61 -9.74 6.36 0.69
CA TYR A 61 -9.08 5.51 1.68
C TYR A 61 -9.49 4.05 1.59
N GLU A 62 -10.79 3.79 1.44
CA GLU A 62 -11.34 2.45 1.24
C GLU A 62 -10.79 1.85 -0.06
N PHE A 63 -10.76 2.62 -1.15
CA PHE A 63 -10.22 2.18 -2.42
C PHE A 63 -8.74 1.77 -2.33
N VAL A 64 -7.91 2.57 -1.63
CA VAL A 64 -6.50 2.23 -1.40
C VAL A 64 -6.38 0.95 -0.58
N THR A 65 -7.16 0.81 0.48
CA THR A 65 -7.16 -0.40 1.33
C THR A 65 -7.55 -1.64 0.52
N SER A 66 -8.60 -1.55 -0.30
CA SER A 66 -9.01 -2.65 -1.19
C SER A 66 -7.93 -3.00 -2.23
N CYS A 67 -7.16 -2.03 -2.72
CA CYS A 67 -6.01 -2.31 -3.59
C CYS A 67 -4.94 -3.10 -2.85
N VAL A 68 -4.62 -2.74 -1.60
CA VAL A 68 -3.66 -3.48 -0.77
C VAL A 68 -4.15 -4.91 -0.50
N GLU A 69 -5.40 -5.08 -0.06
CA GLU A 69 -6.00 -6.40 0.19
C GLU A 69 -5.96 -7.29 -1.07
N TRP A 70 -6.25 -6.72 -2.24
CA TRP A 70 -6.17 -7.46 -3.49
C TRP A 70 -4.72 -7.87 -3.83
N LEU A 71 -3.75 -6.95 -3.69
CA LEU A 71 -2.34 -7.24 -3.93
C LEU A 71 -1.78 -8.29 -2.95
N GLU A 72 -2.22 -8.25 -1.69
CA GLU A 72 -1.89 -9.28 -0.69
C GLU A 72 -2.45 -10.65 -1.08
N SER A 73 -3.72 -10.70 -1.51
CA SER A 73 -4.34 -11.94 -1.99
C SER A 73 -3.61 -12.53 -3.21
N ALA A 74 -2.99 -11.66 -4.01
CA ALA A 74 -2.17 -12.02 -5.16
C ALA A 74 -0.69 -12.27 -4.80
N ASP A 75 -0.33 -12.25 -3.53
CA ASP A 75 1.01 -12.52 -2.98
C ASP A 75 2.10 -11.52 -3.40
N TYR A 76 1.75 -10.30 -3.78
CA TYR A 76 2.76 -9.27 -4.11
C TYR A 76 3.29 -8.52 -2.88
N LEU A 77 2.50 -8.49 -1.81
CA LEU A 77 2.84 -7.83 -0.55
C LEU A 77 2.24 -8.62 0.63
N ARG A 78 2.63 -8.25 1.84
CA ARG A 78 2.03 -8.70 3.10
C ARG A 78 1.65 -7.49 3.93
N ALA A 79 0.54 -7.58 4.65
CA ALA A 79 0.16 -6.62 5.67
C ALA A 79 -0.07 -7.34 7.00
N SER A 80 0.12 -6.62 8.11
CA SER A 80 -0.20 -7.16 9.43
C SER A 80 -1.68 -7.05 9.77
N LYS A 81 -2.37 -6.03 9.23
CA LYS A 81 -3.78 -5.76 9.50
C LYS A 81 -4.35 -4.76 8.49
N HIS A 82 -5.64 -4.89 8.19
CA HIS A 82 -6.42 -3.91 7.44
C HIS A 82 -7.45 -3.22 8.33
N TYR A 83 -7.63 -1.93 8.08
CA TYR A 83 -8.73 -1.10 8.55
C TYR A 83 -9.32 -0.41 7.32
N SER A 84 -10.57 0.06 7.39
CA SER A 84 -11.21 0.78 6.26
C SER A 84 -10.41 1.98 5.75
N SER A 85 -9.53 2.55 6.57
CA SER A 85 -8.73 3.72 6.24
C SER A 85 -7.24 3.48 6.02
N LEU A 86 -6.72 2.30 6.37
CA LEU A 86 -5.28 2.06 6.28
C LEU A 86 -4.95 0.56 6.38
N SER A 87 -3.85 0.17 5.75
CA SER A 87 -3.22 -1.14 5.92
C SER A 87 -1.92 -1.01 6.69
N LYS A 88 -1.72 -1.82 7.74
CA LYS A 88 -0.58 -1.70 8.66
C LYS A 88 0.58 -2.59 8.32
N ASN A 89 1.80 -2.07 8.52
CA ASN A 89 3.07 -2.78 8.35
C ASN A 89 3.13 -3.54 7.01
N VAL A 90 2.82 -2.84 5.93
CA VAL A 90 2.83 -3.38 4.58
C VAL A 90 4.28 -3.54 4.10
N LEU A 91 4.60 -4.68 3.50
CA LEU A 91 5.94 -4.99 2.98
C LEU A 91 5.85 -5.81 1.68
N LEU A 92 6.80 -5.61 0.77
CA LEU A 92 6.92 -6.42 -0.45
C LEU A 92 7.29 -7.87 -0.14
N THR A 93 6.66 -8.81 -0.85
CA THR A 93 7.11 -10.21 -0.90
C THR A 93 8.24 -10.36 -1.92
N GLU A 94 8.80 -11.57 -2.02
CA GLU A 94 9.71 -11.92 -3.11
C GLU A 94 9.06 -11.68 -4.50
N LYS A 95 7.80 -12.08 -4.68
CA LYS A 95 7.04 -11.85 -5.92
C LYS A 95 6.85 -10.36 -6.21
N GLY A 96 6.59 -9.55 -5.19
CA GLY A 96 6.55 -8.09 -5.30
C GLY A 96 7.88 -7.50 -5.75
N LEU A 97 9.00 -7.94 -5.17
CA LEU A 97 10.34 -7.50 -5.55
C LEU A 97 10.70 -7.91 -6.98
N GLN A 98 10.31 -9.11 -7.40
CA GLN A 98 10.51 -9.59 -8.78
C GLN A 98 9.75 -8.73 -9.79
N LEU A 99 8.51 -8.35 -9.48
CA LEU A 99 7.72 -7.44 -10.35
C LEU A 99 8.46 -6.11 -10.59
N LEU A 100 9.17 -5.61 -9.58
CA LEU A 100 9.95 -4.38 -9.64
C LEU A 100 11.36 -4.56 -10.21
N ASN A 101 11.77 -5.79 -10.55
CA ASN A 101 13.16 -6.13 -10.87
C ASN A 101 14.16 -5.64 -9.79
N ALA A 102 13.75 -5.65 -8.52
CA ALA A 102 14.47 -5.05 -7.40
C ALA A 102 14.94 -6.10 -6.37
N SER A 103 15.03 -7.38 -6.75
CA SER A 103 15.46 -8.46 -5.86
C SER A 103 16.90 -8.23 -5.35
N PRO A 104 17.12 -8.13 -4.03
CA PRO A 104 18.46 -8.04 -3.46
C PRO A 104 19.33 -9.24 -3.85
N ILE A 105 20.63 -9.01 -4.03
CA ILE A 105 21.60 -10.07 -4.37
C ILE A 105 21.57 -11.22 -3.36
N SER A 106 21.31 -10.94 -2.08
CA SER A 106 21.17 -11.94 -1.03
C SER A 106 20.03 -12.94 -1.26
N LEU A 107 19.06 -12.62 -2.12
CA LEU A 107 17.96 -13.51 -2.51
C LEU A 107 18.20 -14.20 -3.85
N LEU A 108 19.24 -13.84 -4.59
CA LEU A 108 19.60 -14.50 -5.84
C LEU A 108 20.22 -15.88 -5.53
N ARG A 109 19.45 -16.95 -5.72
CA ARG A 109 20.02 -18.30 -5.70
C ARG A 109 20.92 -18.48 -6.93
N GLY A 110 22.24 -18.49 -6.73
CA GLY A 110 23.16 -19.08 -7.72
C GLY A 110 24.42 -18.31 -8.15
N ASN A 111 24.78 -17.16 -7.57
CA ASN A 111 26.00 -16.43 -8.00
C ASN A 111 27.12 -16.41 -6.95
N TYR A 112 27.35 -17.54 -6.28
CA TYR A 112 28.65 -17.83 -5.67
C TYR A 112 29.47 -18.62 -6.70
N THR A 113 30.03 -17.93 -7.71
CA THR A 113 31.09 -18.48 -8.58
C THR A 113 32.32 -17.62 -8.45
#